data_AF-A0A2D8JZU4-F1
#
_entry.id   AF-A0A2D8JZU4-F1
#
_cell.length_a   1.000
_cell.length_b   1.000
_cell.length_c   1.000
_cell.angle_alpha   90.00
_cell.angle_beta   90.00
_cell.angle_gamma   90.00
#
_symmetry.space_group_name_H-M   'P 1'
#
loop_
_entity.id
_entity.type
_entity.pdbx_description
1 polymer ?
#
loop_
_entity_poly.entity_id
_entity_poly.type
_entity_poly.pdbx_seq_one_letter_code
_entity_poly.pdbx_strand_id
1 'polypeptide(L)'
;MPTTKQVTEPFFRYAARTPFNIAPERGGELAEEIFGSGKWDLLTSETAANFYAVPVDKAIYLSYAGLASLWCIAYAAFHVADITSRAQRALKQPGQTEINIAEECAARNIPDYIAYAKALYRADKDWPIDLPPPPISPEFDTQEGRVNNVFFGALSWIILHEVAHIHHGDVKFLPKDLLVKQEYRADAFATRWILDRAGSGLQREFRVLMIVVALTWLFLFEQTVGAGNGHPATILRFREAVDIFQTGDQSTGLENAGYVLKALLDPTTPAPQFETSKEFFDWVSKRLEILFPMT
;
A
#
# COMPACT_ATOMS: atom_id res chain seq x y z
N MET A 1 12.35 -24.41 4.25
CA MET A 1 11.14 -23.60 4.58
C MET A 1 10.37 -23.38 3.27
N PRO A 2 9.07 -23.07 3.27
CA PRO A 2 8.39 -22.79 2.01
C PRO A 2 8.94 -21.50 1.40
N THR A 3 9.12 -21.49 0.08
CA THR A 3 9.56 -20.30 -0.67
C THR A 3 8.44 -19.25 -0.76
N THR A 4 8.78 -17.98 -0.99
CA THR A 4 7.79 -16.92 -1.30
C THR A 4 6.91 -17.31 -2.48
N LYS A 5 7.48 -17.96 -3.50
CA LYS A 5 6.74 -18.53 -4.63
C LYS A 5 5.65 -19.49 -4.17
N GLN A 6 5.98 -20.51 -3.38
CA GLN A 6 4.99 -21.48 -2.88
C GLN A 6 3.87 -20.81 -2.09
N VAL A 7 4.21 -19.76 -1.34
CA VAL A 7 3.27 -19.05 -0.46
C VAL A 7 2.39 -18.06 -1.22
N THR A 8 2.90 -17.41 -2.28
CA THR A 8 2.23 -16.28 -2.95
C THR A 8 1.77 -16.55 -4.38
N GLU A 9 2.17 -17.67 -5.00
CA GLU A 9 1.64 -18.13 -6.28
C GLU A 9 0.09 -18.13 -6.34
N PRO A 10 -0.63 -18.53 -5.29
CA PRO A 10 -2.09 -18.46 -5.32
C PRO A 10 -2.62 -17.02 -5.36
N PHE A 11 -1.94 -16.06 -4.73
CA PHE A 11 -2.31 -14.64 -4.80
C PHE A 11 -2.11 -14.05 -6.17
N PHE A 12 -1.04 -14.45 -6.87
CA PHE A 12 -0.79 -14.02 -8.24
C PHE A 12 -1.98 -14.33 -9.17
N ARG A 13 -2.65 -15.47 -8.97
CA ARG A 13 -3.85 -15.85 -9.76
C ARG A 13 -5.02 -14.88 -9.59
N TYR A 14 -5.08 -14.17 -8.47
CA TYR A 14 -6.11 -13.18 -8.20
C TYR A 14 -5.68 -11.75 -8.56
N ALA A 15 -4.37 -11.49 -8.67
CA ALA A 15 -3.79 -10.17 -8.89
C ALA A 15 -4.38 -9.44 -10.12
N ALA A 16 -4.61 -10.16 -11.22
CA ALA A 16 -5.19 -9.59 -12.46
C ALA A 16 -6.60 -9.01 -12.28
N ARG A 17 -7.35 -9.46 -11.27
CA ARG A 17 -8.71 -8.96 -10.98
C ARG A 17 -8.70 -7.76 -10.05
N THR A 18 -7.59 -7.51 -9.35
CA THR A 18 -7.53 -6.49 -8.30
C THR A 18 -7.84 -5.08 -8.81
N PRO A 19 -7.33 -4.62 -9.98
CA PRO A 19 -7.69 -3.30 -10.52
C PRO A 19 -9.19 -3.14 -10.81
N PHE A 20 -9.87 -4.21 -11.23
CA PHE A 20 -11.31 -4.23 -11.45
C PHE A 20 -12.08 -4.24 -10.13
N ASN A 21 -11.59 -4.96 -9.13
CA ASN A 21 -12.29 -5.15 -7.86
C ASN A 21 -12.25 -3.91 -6.96
N ILE A 22 -11.19 -3.09 -7.03
CA ILE A 22 -11.08 -1.88 -6.19
C ILE A 22 -12.00 -0.75 -6.66
N ALA A 23 -12.26 -0.66 -7.98
CA ALA A 23 -13.11 0.34 -8.61
C ALA A 23 -14.04 -0.32 -9.66
N PRO A 24 -14.96 -1.19 -9.24
CA PRO A 24 -15.79 -1.99 -10.14
C PRO A 24 -16.67 -1.14 -11.06
N GLU A 25 -17.07 0.05 -10.60
CA GLU A 25 -17.82 1.02 -11.40
C GLU A 25 -17.05 1.56 -12.62
N ARG A 26 -15.73 1.32 -12.68
CA ARG A 26 -14.86 1.65 -13.82
C ARG A 26 -14.34 0.42 -14.56
N GLY A 27 -14.86 -0.78 -14.26
CA GLY A 27 -14.38 -2.02 -14.87
C GLY A 27 -14.54 -2.05 -16.40
N GLY A 28 -15.65 -1.52 -16.92
CA GLY A 28 -15.88 -1.40 -18.36
C GLY A 28 -14.85 -0.47 -19.02
N GLU A 29 -14.62 0.70 -18.43
CA GLU A 29 -13.61 1.68 -18.87
C GLU A 29 -12.21 1.05 -18.89
N LEU A 30 -11.84 0.29 -17.84
CA LEU A 30 -10.54 -0.40 -17.78
C LEU A 30 -10.39 -1.44 -18.89
N ALA A 31 -11.44 -2.24 -19.14
CA ALA A 31 -11.41 -3.29 -20.15
C ALA A 31 -11.39 -2.72 -21.57
N GLU A 32 -12.24 -1.74 -21.85
CA GLU A 32 -12.52 -1.27 -23.21
C GLU A 32 -11.60 -0.11 -23.64
N GLU A 33 -11.32 0.84 -22.75
CA GLU A 33 -10.58 2.06 -23.10
C GLU A 33 -9.08 1.94 -22.78
N ILE A 34 -8.73 1.29 -21.67
CA ILE A 34 -7.34 1.17 -21.24
C ILE A 34 -6.67 -0.07 -21.83
N PHE A 35 -7.26 -1.25 -21.63
CA PHE A 35 -6.73 -2.48 -22.20
C PHE A 35 -7.06 -2.60 -23.69
N GLY A 36 -8.29 -2.21 -24.06
CA GLY A 36 -8.78 -2.24 -25.43
C GLY A 36 -8.67 -3.64 -26.04
N SER A 37 -8.38 -3.71 -27.34
CA SER A 37 -8.18 -4.98 -28.04
C SER A 37 -6.76 -5.56 -27.89
N GLY A 38 -5.88 -4.89 -27.12
CA GLY A 38 -4.50 -5.32 -26.94
C GLY A 38 -4.38 -6.45 -25.93
N LYS A 39 -3.42 -7.36 -26.13
CA LYS A 39 -3.06 -8.31 -25.08
C LYS A 39 -2.18 -7.61 -24.05
N TRP A 40 -2.54 -7.76 -22.78
CA TRP A 40 -1.76 -7.33 -21.62
C TRP A 40 -1.42 -8.57 -20.81
N ASP A 41 -0.15 -8.69 -20.43
CA ASP A 41 0.33 -9.85 -19.70
C ASP A 41 0.71 -9.46 -18.27
N LEU A 42 0.15 -10.18 -17.31
CA LEU A 42 0.62 -10.16 -15.94
C LEU A 42 1.52 -11.37 -15.75
N LEU A 43 2.78 -11.15 -15.37
CA LEU A 43 3.83 -12.16 -15.29
C LEU A 43 4.46 -12.17 -13.91
N THR A 44 5.02 -13.32 -13.52
CA THR A 44 5.78 -13.43 -12.27
C THR A 44 7.26 -13.15 -12.49
N SER A 45 7.96 -12.80 -11.42
CA SER A 45 9.43 -12.74 -11.40
C SER A 45 10.00 -13.28 -10.10
N GLU A 46 11.22 -13.84 -10.18
CA GLU A 46 11.95 -14.43 -9.05
C GLU A 46 13.07 -13.47 -8.58
N THR A 47 12.75 -12.18 -8.50
CA THR A 47 13.68 -11.12 -8.03
C THR A 47 13.35 -10.72 -6.59
N ALA A 48 14.16 -9.80 -6.04
CA ALA A 48 13.78 -9.04 -4.86
C ALA A 48 12.39 -8.39 -5.00
N ALA A 49 11.82 -7.92 -3.89
CA ALA A 49 10.49 -7.33 -3.84
C ALA A 49 10.40 -6.11 -4.75
N ASN A 50 9.67 -6.27 -5.86
CA ASN A 50 9.55 -5.29 -6.91
C ASN A 50 8.29 -5.54 -7.75
N PHE A 51 7.72 -4.46 -8.27
CA PHE A 51 6.62 -4.43 -9.23
C PHE A 51 7.03 -3.49 -10.34
N TYR A 52 6.90 -3.90 -11.60
CA TYR A 52 7.30 -3.04 -12.71
C TYR A 52 6.62 -3.41 -14.03
N ALA A 53 6.38 -2.39 -14.84
CA ALA A 53 5.93 -2.52 -16.21
C ALA A 53 7.10 -2.62 -17.20
N VAL A 54 6.82 -3.29 -18.33
CA VAL A 54 7.58 -3.24 -19.58
C VAL A 54 6.60 -2.77 -20.67
N PRO A 55 6.49 -1.45 -20.91
CA PRO A 55 5.49 -0.87 -21.81
C PRO A 55 5.52 -1.39 -23.24
N VAL A 56 6.71 -1.65 -23.78
CA VAL A 56 6.88 -2.21 -25.14
C VAL A 56 6.23 -3.60 -25.28
N ASP A 57 6.29 -4.41 -24.22
CA ASP A 57 5.75 -5.77 -24.21
C ASP A 57 4.31 -5.81 -23.67
N LYS A 58 3.78 -4.67 -23.21
CA LYS A 58 2.52 -4.58 -22.45
C LYS A 58 2.45 -5.59 -21.30
N ALA A 59 3.57 -5.77 -20.62
CA ALA A 59 3.72 -6.72 -19.55
C ALA A 59 3.93 -6.02 -18.20
N ILE A 60 3.29 -6.54 -17.15
CA ILE A 60 3.51 -6.14 -15.76
C ILE A 60 4.10 -7.35 -15.03
N TYR A 61 5.20 -7.14 -14.34
CA TYR A 61 5.88 -8.16 -13.56
C TYR A 61 5.62 -7.96 -12.07
N LEU A 62 5.17 -9.02 -11.42
CA LEU A 62 5.00 -9.08 -9.96
C LEU A 62 6.03 -10.08 -9.41
N SER A 63 6.95 -9.63 -8.55
CA SER A 63 7.85 -10.59 -7.90
C SER A 63 7.15 -11.30 -6.74
N TYR A 64 7.46 -12.58 -6.51
CA TYR A 64 6.92 -13.32 -5.37
C TYR A 64 7.34 -12.68 -4.03
N ALA A 65 8.57 -12.20 -3.95
CA ALA A 65 9.06 -11.39 -2.85
C ALA A 65 8.23 -10.10 -2.67
N GLY A 66 7.81 -9.47 -3.76
CA GLY A 66 6.96 -8.27 -3.75
C GLY A 66 5.59 -8.56 -3.15
N LEU A 67 4.94 -9.63 -3.62
CA LEU A 67 3.65 -10.08 -3.08
C LEU A 67 3.75 -10.44 -1.60
N ALA A 68 4.79 -11.16 -1.20
CA ALA A 68 5.02 -11.55 0.20
C ALA A 68 5.27 -10.32 1.09
N SER A 69 6.12 -9.41 0.63
CA SER A 69 6.43 -8.16 1.33
C SER A 69 5.19 -7.29 1.52
N LEU A 70 4.43 -7.06 0.44
CA LEU A 70 3.19 -6.28 0.49
C LEU A 70 2.14 -6.92 1.42
N TRP A 71 2.01 -8.25 1.42
CA TRP A 71 1.09 -8.93 2.33
C TRP A 71 1.49 -8.74 3.80
N CYS A 72 2.78 -8.80 4.13
CA CYS A 72 3.26 -8.50 5.49
C CYS A 72 2.92 -7.07 5.93
N ILE A 73 3.03 -6.10 5.01
CA ILE A 73 2.62 -4.71 5.29
C ILE A 73 1.11 -4.60 5.45
N ALA A 74 0.33 -5.29 4.62
CA ALA A 74 -1.12 -5.34 4.74
C ALA A 74 -1.60 -5.97 6.06
N TYR A 75 -0.93 -7.03 6.53
CA TYR A 75 -1.16 -7.65 7.83
C TYR A 75 -0.96 -6.64 8.96
N ALA A 76 0.17 -5.93 8.94
CA ALA A 76 0.47 -4.89 9.92
C ALA A 76 -0.56 -3.74 9.87
N ALA A 77 -0.88 -3.24 8.67
CA ALA A 77 -1.81 -2.14 8.49
C ALA A 77 -3.23 -2.47 8.98
N PHE A 78 -3.74 -3.67 8.63
CA PHE A 78 -5.03 -4.14 9.11
C PHE A 78 -5.05 -4.18 10.64
N HIS A 79 -4.03 -4.77 11.26
CA HIS A 79 -4.00 -4.91 12.72
C HIS A 79 -3.87 -3.57 13.44
N VAL A 80 -3.06 -2.64 12.93
CA VAL A 80 -2.96 -1.29 13.49
C VAL A 80 -4.31 -0.57 13.42
N ALA A 81 -5.00 -0.65 12.28
CA ALA A 81 -6.34 -0.08 12.12
C ALA A 81 -7.36 -0.74 13.07
N ASP A 82 -7.33 -2.07 13.22
CA ASP A 82 -8.22 -2.79 14.14
C ASP A 82 -7.97 -2.42 15.61
N ILE A 83 -6.71 -2.40 16.04
CA ILE A 83 -6.31 -2.03 17.42
C ILE A 83 -6.82 -0.62 17.75
N THR A 84 -6.55 0.34 16.88
CA THR A 84 -6.89 1.75 17.12
C THR A 84 -8.40 1.96 17.08
N SER A 85 -9.09 1.34 16.12
CA SER A 85 -10.55 1.38 16.03
C SER A 85 -11.23 0.75 17.26
N ARG A 86 -10.72 -0.37 17.79
CA ARG A 86 -11.22 -0.97 19.04
C ARG A 86 -10.95 -0.07 20.24
N ALA A 87 -9.75 0.48 20.35
CA ALA A 87 -9.36 1.34 21.47
C ALA A 87 -10.18 2.63 21.53
N GLN A 88 -10.56 3.20 20.38
CA GLN A 88 -11.44 4.37 20.33
C GLN A 88 -12.86 4.09 20.82
N ARG A 89 -13.37 2.87 20.59
CA ARG A 89 -14.71 2.45 21.07
C ARG A 89 -14.71 1.99 22.52
N ALA A 90 -13.55 1.66 23.08
CA ALA A 90 -13.44 1.18 24.45
C ALA A 90 -13.67 2.31 25.46
N LEU A 91 -14.25 1.96 26.61
CA LEU A 91 -14.33 2.88 27.75
C LEU A 91 -12.91 3.19 28.22
N LYS A 92 -12.50 4.46 28.11
CA LYS A 92 -11.21 4.92 28.61
C LYS A 92 -11.13 4.70 30.11
N GLN A 93 -10.08 4.06 30.60
CA GLN A 93 -9.86 3.98 32.04
C GLN A 93 -9.55 5.37 32.61
N PRO A 94 -9.87 5.66 33.89
CA PRO A 94 -9.49 6.92 34.53
C PRO A 94 -7.98 7.17 34.39
N GLY A 95 -7.60 8.29 33.75
CA GLY A 95 -6.20 8.65 33.52
C GLY A 95 -5.56 8.05 32.25
N GLN A 96 -6.28 7.27 31.45
CA GLN A 96 -5.78 6.76 30.17
C GLN A 96 -5.78 7.87 29.11
N THR A 97 -4.59 8.39 28.80
CA THR A 97 -4.39 9.45 27.79
C THR A 97 -3.88 8.93 26.46
N GLU A 98 -3.39 7.68 26.40
CA GLU A 98 -2.69 7.11 25.26
C GLU A 98 -3.12 5.66 24.97
N ILE A 99 -2.85 5.20 23.74
CA ILE A 99 -3.05 3.81 23.28
C ILE A 99 -1.66 3.23 22.99
N ASN A 100 -1.28 2.16 23.69
CA ASN A 100 -0.01 1.47 23.46
C ASN A 100 -0.12 0.49 22.28
N ILE A 101 -0.06 1.03 21.06
CA ILE A 101 -0.14 0.23 19.82
C ILE A 101 1.04 -0.76 19.73
N ALA A 102 2.21 -0.42 20.28
CA ALA A 102 3.42 -1.22 20.16
C ALA A 102 3.31 -2.58 20.89
N GLU A 103 2.71 -2.59 22.09
CA GLU A 103 2.48 -3.82 22.85
C GLU A 103 1.53 -4.78 22.13
N GLU A 104 0.42 -4.25 21.61
CA GLU A 104 -0.54 -5.02 20.80
C GLU A 104 0.11 -5.54 19.50
N CYS A 105 1.00 -4.75 18.88
CA CYS A 105 1.74 -5.17 17.70
C CYS A 105 2.74 -6.30 18.03
N ALA A 106 3.44 -6.20 19.16
CA ALA A 106 4.39 -7.22 19.61
C ALA A 106 3.68 -8.55 19.90
N ALA A 107 2.51 -8.52 20.53
CA ALA A 107 1.70 -9.72 20.79
C ALA A 107 1.25 -10.47 19.51
N ARG A 108 1.37 -9.82 18.34
CA ARG A 108 0.96 -10.35 17.03
C ARG A 108 2.14 -10.59 16.09
N ASN A 109 3.37 -10.49 16.58
CA ASN A 109 4.61 -10.59 15.80
C ASN A 109 4.66 -9.61 14.61
N ILE A 110 3.93 -8.48 14.67
CA ILE A 110 3.95 -7.47 13.60
C ILE A 110 5.37 -6.96 13.32
N PRO A 111 6.24 -6.69 14.33
CA PRO A 111 7.62 -6.31 14.07
C PRO A 111 8.39 -7.32 13.21
N ASP A 112 8.13 -8.62 13.39
CA ASP A 112 8.80 -9.68 12.63
C ASP A 112 8.30 -9.76 11.18
N TYR A 113 6.99 -9.57 10.95
CA TYR A 113 6.45 -9.42 9.60
C TYR A 113 7.05 -8.20 8.88
N ILE A 114 7.18 -7.05 9.55
CA ILE A 114 7.80 -5.85 8.98
C ILE A 114 9.29 -6.09 8.69
N ALA A 115 10.01 -6.74 9.60
CA ALA A 115 11.41 -7.09 9.40
C ALA A 115 11.60 -8.03 8.19
N TYR A 116 10.73 -9.03 8.04
CA TYR A 116 10.74 -9.92 6.90
C TYR A 116 10.41 -9.19 5.59
N ALA A 117 9.38 -8.34 5.57
CA ALA A 117 9.04 -7.50 4.43
C ALA A 117 10.23 -6.64 3.96
N LYS A 118 10.97 -6.04 4.90
CA LYS A 118 12.18 -5.27 4.63
C LYS A 118 13.32 -6.12 4.08
N ALA A 119 13.49 -7.34 4.58
CA ALA A 119 14.50 -8.25 4.08
C ALA A 119 14.27 -8.62 2.60
N LEU A 120 13.01 -8.72 2.18
CA LEU A 120 12.60 -9.04 0.81
C LEU A 120 12.91 -7.92 -0.19
N TYR A 121 13.04 -6.65 0.24
CA TYR A 121 13.43 -5.54 -0.64
C TYR A 121 14.82 -5.69 -1.26
N ARG A 122 15.70 -6.45 -0.61
CA ARG A 122 17.09 -6.62 -1.08
C ARG A 122 17.31 -7.92 -1.84
N ALA A 123 16.59 -8.98 -1.48
CA ALA A 123 16.66 -10.28 -2.12
C ALA A 123 15.43 -11.11 -1.76
N ASP A 124 15.02 -12.01 -2.67
CA ASP A 124 14.03 -13.03 -2.33
C ASP A 124 14.58 -13.98 -1.25
N LYS A 125 13.70 -14.45 -0.36
CA LYS A 125 14.05 -15.29 0.79
C LYS A 125 12.91 -16.25 1.12
N ASP A 126 13.25 -17.44 1.61
CA ASP A 126 12.27 -18.36 2.17
C ASP A 126 11.38 -17.68 3.23
N TRP A 127 10.14 -18.15 3.33
CA TRP A 127 9.19 -17.71 4.34
C TRP A 127 9.66 -18.15 5.75
N PRO A 128 9.63 -17.27 6.76
CA PRO A 128 10.10 -17.61 8.10
C PRO A 128 9.25 -18.71 8.74
N ILE A 129 9.89 -19.69 9.38
CA ILE A 129 9.18 -20.83 10.00
C ILE A 129 8.25 -20.41 11.14
N ASP A 130 8.59 -19.32 11.84
CA ASP A 130 7.86 -18.82 13.00
C ASP A 130 6.72 -17.86 12.64
N LEU A 131 6.58 -17.51 11.36
CA LEU A 131 5.50 -16.66 10.87
C LEU A 131 4.45 -17.50 10.14
N PRO A 132 3.17 -17.47 10.55
CA PRO A 132 2.09 -18.05 9.77
C PRO A 132 2.08 -17.51 8.33
N PRO A 133 2.05 -18.36 7.30
CA PRO A 133 1.93 -17.90 5.93
C PRO A 133 0.54 -17.30 5.66
N PRO A 134 0.41 -16.43 4.65
CA PRO A 134 -0.87 -15.93 4.19
C PRO A 134 -1.89 -17.05 3.91
N PRO A 135 -3.12 -16.91 4.41
CA PRO A 135 -4.22 -17.77 4.00
C PRO A 135 -4.67 -17.42 2.58
N ILE A 136 -4.79 -18.43 1.72
CA ILE A 136 -5.01 -18.24 0.27
C ILE A 136 -6.45 -17.80 -0.05
N SER A 137 -7.43 -18.37 0.64
CA SER A 137 -8.86 -18.11 0.40
C SER A 137 -9.66 -18.14 1.71
N PRO A 138 -9.31 -17.29 2.68
CA PRO A 138 -10.11 -17.14 3.89
C PRO A 138 -11.50 -16.60 3.56
N GLU A 139 -12.47 -16.89 4.42
CA GLU A 139 -13.79 -16.27 4.35
C GLU A 139 -13.68 -14.75 4.50
N PHE A 140 -14.45 -13.99 3.71
CA PHE A 140 -14.28 -12.54 3.54
C PHE A 140 -14.36 -11.73 4.86
N ASP A 141 -15.22 -12.18 5.76
CA ASP A 141 -15.59 -11.54 7.02
C ASP A 141 -14.71 -11.93 8.21
N THR A 142 -13.83 -12.93 8.02
CA THR A 142 -12.78 -13.29 8.99
C THR A 142 -11.67 -12.25 9.05
N GLN A 143 -10.85 -12.32 10.10
CA GLN A 143 -9.70 -11.44 10.26
C GLN A 143 -8.71 -11.60 9.08
N GLU A 144 -8.46 -12.83 8.70
CA GLU A 144 -7.64 -13.25 7.57
C GLU A 144 -8.20 -12.72 6.24
N GLY A 145 -9.53 -12.81 6.04
CA GLY A 145 -10.22 -12.24 4.89
C GLY A 145 -10.02 -10.73 4.77
N ARG A 146 -10.11 -10.03 5.90
CA ARG A 146 -9.88 -8.58 5.95
C ARG A 146 -8.43 -8.21 5.65
N VAL A 147 -7.45 -8.97 6.15
CA VAL A 147 -6.02 -8.78 5.77
C VAL A 147 -5.86 -8.94 4.26
N ASN A 148 -6.46 -9.97 3.67
CA ASN A 148 -6.41 -10.17 2.22
C ASN A 148 -7.09 -9.04 1.44
N ASN A 149 -8.18 -8.46 1.95
CA ASN A 149 -8.79 -7.27 1.35
C ASN A 149 -7.85 -6.08 1.38
N VAL A 150 -7.12 -5.87 2.49
CA VAL A 150 -6.09 -4.81 2.59
C VAL A 150 -4.98 -5.05 1.56
N PHE A 151 -4.48 -6.28 1.49
CA PHE A 151 -3.43 -6.67 0.55
C PHE A 151 -3.85 -6.46 -0.91
N PHE A 152 -5.00 -7.00 -1.33
CA PHE A 152 -5.47 -6.86 -2.70
C PHE A 152 -5.86 -5.44 -3.06
N GLY A 153 -6.40 -4.66 -2.11
CA GLY A 153 -6.67 -3.24 -2.31
C GLY A 153 -5.39 -2.44 -2.56
N ALA A 154 -4.35 -2.64 -1.74
CA ALA A 154 -3.05 -1.99 -1.94
C ALA A 154 -2.38 -2.44 -3.25
N LEU A 155 -2.43 -3.74 -3.56
CA LEU A 155 -1.92 -4.30 -4.81
C LEU A 155 -2.63 -3.70 -6.03
N SER A 156 -3.93 -3.38 -5.91
CA SER A 156 -4.68 -2.75 -7.00
C SER A 156 -4.11 -1.40 -7.40
N TRP A 157 -3.74 -0.55 -6.42
CA TRP A 157 -3.13 0.75 -6.70
C TRP A 157 -1.76 0.57 -7.38
N ILE A 158 -0.95 -0.37 -6.91
CA ILE A 158 0.36 -0.68 -7.51
C ILE A 158 0.18 -1.17 -8.96
N ILE A 159 -0.73 -2.11 -9.22
CA ILE A 159 -0.97 -2.58 -10.58
C ILE A 159 -1.53 -1.47 -11.46
N LEU A 160 -2.44 -0.62 -10.96
CA LEU A 160 -2.95 0.52 -11.72
C LEU A 160 -1.85 1.54 -12.05
N HIS A 161 -0.87 1.73 -11.16
CA HIS A 161 0.32 2.52 -11.44
C HIS A 161 1.12 1.92 -12.60
N GLU A 162 1.39 0.61 -12.58
CA GLU A 162 2.08 -0.07 -13.68
C GLU A 162 1.26 -0.06 -14.98
N VAL A 163 -0.07 -0.14 -14.88
CA VAL A 163 -0.97 0.00 -16.03
C VAL A 163 -0.85 1.39 -16.66
N ALA A 164 -0.70 2.44 -15.85
CA ALA A 164 -0.52 3.80 -16.34
C ALA A 164 0.75 3.93 -17.20
N HIS A 165 1.86 3.32 -16.78
CA HIS A 165 3.10 3.32 -17.56
C HIS A 165 2.92 2.67 -18.94
N ILE A 166 2.20 1.56 -19.00
CA ILE A 166 1.91 0.89 -20.28
C ILE A 166 0.95 1.74 -21.12
N HIS A 167 -0.15 2.21 -20.53
CA HIS A 167 -1.18 2.99 -21.21
C HIS A 167 -0.63 4.28 -21.83
N HIS A 168 0.28 4.95 -21.12
CA HIS A 168 0.90 6.18 -21.59
C HIS A 168 2.16 5.98 -22.45
N GLY A 169 2.59 4.73 -22.65
CA GLY A 169 3.78 4.41 -23.44
C GLY A 169 5.07 4.95 -22.83
N ASP A 170 5.21 4.86 -21.51
CA ASP A 170 6.37 5.38 -20.79
C ASP A 170 7.67 4.66 -21.18
N VAL A 171 8.78 5.38 -21.07
CA VAL A 171 10.10 4.92 -21.54
C VAL A 171 11.16 5.12 -20.46
N LYS A 172 11.98 4.08 -20.23
CA LYS A 172 12.92 4.01 -19.09
C LYS A 172 14.23 4.79 -19.29
N PHE A 173 14.56 5.15 -20.53
CA PHE A 173 15.84 5.81 -20.87
C PHE A 173 15.61 7.29 -21.18
N LEU A 174 15.24 8.06 -20.17
CA LEU A 174 15.02 9.50 -20.27
C LEU A 174 15.86 10.28 -19.24
N PRO A 175 16.06 11.59 -19.47
CA PRO A 175 16.47 12.53 -18.43
C PRO A 175 15.64 12.38 -17.14
N LYS A 176 16.29 12.58 -15.98
CA LYS A 176 15.70 12.36 -14.65
C LYS A 176 14.39 13.13 -14.43
N ASP A 177 14.30 14.37 -14.91
CA ASP A 177 13.10 15.20 -14.78
C ASP A 177 11.90 14.64 -15.53
N LEU A 178 12.12 13.96 -16.65
CA LEU A 178 11.06 13.31 -17.41
C LEU A 178 10.65 11.98 -16.78
N LEU A 179 11.59 11.20 -16.23
CA LEU A 179 11.27 10.00 -15.44
C LEU A 179 10.39 10.35 -14.24
N VAL A 180 10.74 11.40 -13.50
CA VAL A 180 9.93 11.90 -12.37
C VAL A 180 8.51 12.28 -12.81
N LYS A 181 8.34 12.93 -13.97
CA LYS A 181 7.00 13.24 -14.50
C LYS A 181 6.18 12.01 -14.87
N GLN A 182 6.82 10.94 -15.36
CA GLN A 182 6.13 9.68 -15.65
C GLN A 182 5.60 9.06 -14.36
N GLU A 183 6.40 9.04 -13.30
CA GLU A 183 6.00 8.52 -11.98
C GLU A 183 4.83 9.30 -11.38
N TYR A 184 4.87 10.64 -11.39
CA TYR A 184 3.74 11.45 -10.91
C TYR A 184 2.47 11.22 -11.73
N ARG A 185 2.60 11.07 -13.05
CA ARG A 185 1.45 10.76 -13.90
C ARG A 185 0.88 9.38 -13.58
N ALA A 186 1.72 8.37 -13.36
CA ALA A 186 1.28 7.03 -13.02
C ALA A 186 0.61 6.96 -11.64
N ASP A 187 1.17 7.64 -10.63
CA ASP A 187 0.57 7.78 -9.30
C ASP A 187 -0.78 8.51 -9.35
N ALA A 188 -0.85 9.61 -10.09
CA ALA A 188 -2.09 10.37 -10.26
C ALA A 188 -3.14 9.53 -11.01
N PHE A 189 -2.75 8.79 -12.05
CA PHE A 189 -3.62 7.87 -12.76
C PHE A 189 -4.21 6.83 -11.80
N ALA A 190 -3.38 6.10 -11.05
CA ALA A 190 -3.84 5.06 -10.13
C ALA A 190 -4.76 5.60 -9.03
N THR A 191 -4.39 6.74 -8.46
CA THR A 191 -5.14 7.39 -7.37
C THR A 191 -6.50 7.89 -7.86
N ARG A 192 -6.54 8.59 -8.99
CA ARG A 192 -7.79 9.03 -9.64
C ARG A 192 -8.62 7.85 -10.13
N TRP A 193 -7.97 6.79 -10.62
CA TRP A 193 -8.65 5.56 -11.03
C TRP A 193 -9.55 5.06 -9.91
N ILE A 194 -8.97 4.95 -8.72
CA ILE A 194 -9.62 4.43 -7.52
C ILE A 194 -10.63 5.41 -6.91
N LEU A 195 -10.38 6.73 -6.94
CA LEU A 195 -11.14 7.69 -6.12
C LEU A 195 -12.16 8.56 -6.87
N ASP A 196 -11.98 8.87 -8.16
CA ASP A 196 -12.81 9.87 -8.86
C ASP A 196 -14.29 9.46 -8.93
N ARG A 197 -14.57 8.15 -9.01
CA ARG A 197 -15.95 7.60 -9.06
C ARG A 197 -16.36 6.82 -7.81
N ALA A 198 -15.56 6.89 -6.74
CA ALA A 198 -15.84 6.19 -5.48
C ALA A 198 -17.05 6.76 -4.70
N GLY A 199 -17.57 7.93 -5.11
CA GLY A 199 -18.58 8.65 -4.35
C GLY A 199 -18.07 9.05 -2.96
N SER A 200 -18.90 8.86 -1.93
CA SER A 200 -18.62 9.15 -0.52
C SER A 200 -18.93 7.94 0.37
N GLY A 201 -18.42 7.93 1.60
CA GLY A 201 -18.73 6.90 2.61
C GLY A 201 -17.70 5.77 2.67
N LEU A 202 -18.04 4.68 3.35
CA LEU A 202 -17.07 3.64 3.77
C LEU A 202 -16.25 3.03 2.64
N GLN A 203 -16.80 2.92 1.43
CA GLN A 203 -16.06 2.42 0.28
C GLN A 203 -14.94 3.38 -0.15
N ARG A 204 -15.21 4.69 -0.19
CA ARG A 204 -14.18 5.72 -0.43
C ARG A 204 -13.13 5.70 0.68
N GLU A 205 -13.56 5.66 1.94
CA GLU A 205 -12.65 5.63 3.10
C GLU A 205 -11.72 4.42 3.06
N PHE A 206 -12.26 3.24 2.73
CA PHE A 206 -11.47 2.02 2.53
C PHE A 206 -10.45 2.20 1.40
N ARG A 207 -10.86 2.73 0.25
CA ARG A 207 -9.99 2.97 -0.90
C ARG A 207 -8.85 3.93 -0.57
N VAL A 208 -9.11 5.00 0.18
CA VAL A 208 -8.06 5.91 0.69
C VAL A 208 -7.03 5.15 1.53
N LEU A 209 -7.49 4.32 2.47
CA LEU A 209 -6.58 3.49 3.27
C LEU A 209 -5.74 2.56 2.39
N MET A 210 -6.31 1.94 1.35
CA MET A 210 -5.57 1.03 0.46
C MET A 210 -4.41 1.73 -0.25
N ILE A 211 -4.64 2.94 -0.73
CA ILE A 211 -3.61 3.76 -1.38
C ILE A 211 -2.50 4.10 -0.39
N VAL A 212 -2.84 4.47 0.85
CA VAL A 212 -1.86 4.75 1.90
C VAL A 212 -1.07 3.50 2.28
N VAL A 213 -1.69 2.31 2.32
CA VAL A 213 -0.95 1.05 2.58
C VAL A 213 0.05 0.76 1.47
N ALA A 214 -0.31 0.98 0.20
CA ALA A 214 0.63 0.86 -0.92
C ALA A 214 1.78 1.87 -0.83
N LEU A 215 1.50 3.13 -0.48
CA LEU A 215 2.53 4.15 -0.28
C LEU A 215 3.40 3.85 0.96
N THR A 216 2.84 3.24 2.00
CA THR A 216 3.59 2.79 3.18
C THR A 216 4.62 1.73 2.81
N TRP A 217 4.28 0.82 1.89
CA TRP A 217 5.22 -0.15 1.33
C TRP A 217 6.38 0.55 0.62
N LEU A 218 6.11 1.60 -0.17
CA LEU A 218 7.16 2.43 -0.81
C LEU A 218 8.04 3.16 0.20
N PHE A 219 7.47 3.74 1.27
CA PHE A 219 8.25 4.40 2.31
C PHE A 219 9.19 3.42 3.01
N LEU A 220 8.71 2.21 3.31
CA LEU A 220 9.54 1.17 3.93
C LEU A 220 10.62 0.67 2.96
N PHE A 221 10.33 0.61 1.66
CA PHE A 221 11.32 0.32 0.63
C PHE A 221 12.43 1.39 0.63
N GLU A 222 12.08 2.67 0.51
CA GLU A 222 13.03 3.79 0.50
C GLU A 222 13.85 3.83 1.80
N GLN A 223 13.23 3.64 2.95
CA GLN A 223 13.92 3.56 4.24
C GLN A 223 14.97 2.43 4.28
N THR A 224 14.74 1.34 3.55
CA THR A 224 15.56 0.12 3.61
C THR A 224 16.63 0.08 2.52
N VAL A 225 16.29 0.47 1.30
CA VAL A 225 17.15 0.39 0.12
C VAL A 225 17.81 1.73 -0.20
N GLY A 226 17.22 2.83 0.26
CA GLY A 226 17.57 4.20 -0.12
C GLY A 226 16.72 4.73 -1.26
N ALA A 227 16.76 6.04 -1.47
CA ALA A 227 16.11 6.67 -2.61
C ALA A 227 16.81 6.24 -3.92
N GLY A 228 16.01 5.76 -4.89
CA GLY A 228 16.52 5.40 -6.21
C GLY A 228 16.84 6.63 -7.06
N ASN A 229 17.72 6.47 -8.05
CA ASN A 229 18.07 7.57 -8.98
C ASN A 229 17.01 7.85 -10.06
N GLY A 230 16.08 6.90 -10.28
CA GLY A 230 15.08 6.95 -11.36
C GLY A 230 13.65 7.29 -10.93
N HIS A 231 13.38 7.38 -9.63
CA HIS A 231 12.06 7.65 -9.08
C HIS A 231 12.11 8.90 -8.17
N PRO A 232 11.04 9.70 -8.09
CA PRO A 232 10.96 10.77 -7.10
C PRO A 232 10.94 10.20 -5.68
N ALA A 233 11.42 10.99 -4.71
CA ALA A 233 11.33 10.63 -3.29
C ALA A 233 9.88 10.28 -2.93
N THR A 234 9.70 9.24 -2.11
CA THR A 234 8.37 8.68 -1.78
C THR A 234 7.48 9.73 -1.13
N ILE A 235 8.05 10.65 -0.34
CA ILE A 235 7.28 11.75 0.26
C ILE A 235 6.60 12.66 -0.77
N LEU A 236 7.23 12.86 -1.94
CA LEU A 236 6.66 13.67 -3.00
C LEU A 236 5.49 12.93 -3.67
N ARG A 237 5.66 11.64 -3.94
CA ARG A 237 4.61 10.77 -4.47
C ARG A 237 3.40 10.72 -3.52
N PHE A 238 3.67 10.61 -2.22
CA PHE A 238 2.67 10.62 -1.18
C PHE A 238 1.87 11.93 -1.14
N ARG A 239 2.54 13.10 -1.19
CA ARG A 239 1.87 14.40 -1.24
C ARG A 239 0.91 14.52 -2.43
N GLU A 240 1.38 14.18 -3.63
CA GLU A 240 0.56 14.23 -4.85
C GLU A 240 -0.68 13.31 -4.76
N ALA A 241 -0.53 12.12 -4.17
CA ALA A 241 -1.66 11.22 -3.95
C ALA A 241 -2.65 11.78 -2.91
N VAL A 242 -2.15 12.32 -1.79
CA VAL A 242 -2.98 12.91 -0.72
C VAL A 242 -3.80 14.09 -1.22
N ASP A 243 -3.26 14.93 -2.10
CA ASP A 243 -3.99 16.06 -2.68
C ASP A 243 -5.21 15.63 -3.50
N ILE A 244 -5.25 14.37 -3.96
CA ILE A 244 -6.39 13.78 -4.69
C ILE A 244 -7.44 13.18 -3.75
N PHE A 245 -7.11 12.90 -2.48
CA PHE A 245 -8.01 12.18 -1.57
C PHE A 245 -9.33 12.89 -1.33
N GLN A 246 -9.34 14.23 -1.29
CA GLN A 246 -10.55 15.07 -1.16
C GLN A 246 -11.56 14.51 -0.13
N THR A 247 -11.08 14.19 1.07
CA THR A 247 -11.90 13.67 2.18
C THR A 247 -12.31 14.80 3.12
N GLY A 248 -13.36 14.55 3.93
CA GLY A 248 -13.78 15.47 4.98
C GLY A 248 -12.93 15.38 6.24
N ASP A 249 -13.12 16.33 7.17
CA ASP A 249 -12.31 16.45 8.39
C ASP A 249 -12.38 15.22 9.30
N GLN A 250 -13.52 14.52 9.32
CA GLN A 250 -13.78 13.32 10.12
C GLN A 250 -13.71 12.04 9.28
N SER A 251 -12.67 11.93 8.44
CA SER A 251 -12.46 10.78 7.54
C SER A 251 -11.85 9.60 8.30
N THR A 252 -12.60 8.50 8.40
CA THR A 252 -12.12 7.23 8.97
C THR A 252 -10.98 6.60 8.15
N GLY A 253 -10.94 6.85 6.85
CA GLY A 253 -9.85 6.46 5.96
C GLY A 253 -8.55 7.18 6.32
N LEU A 254 -8.60 8.51 6.47
CA LEU A 254 -7.45 9.30 6.93
C LEU A 254 -7.03 8.95 8.36
N GLU A 255 -7.98 8.71 9.25
CA GLU A 255 -7.71 8.31 10.64
C GLU A 255 -6.88 7.02 10.69
N ASN A 256 -7.40 5.95 10.08
CA ASN A 256 -6.72 4.66 10.03
C ASN A 256 -5.38 4.78 9.29
N ALA A 257 -5.33 5.52 8.19
CA ALA A 257 -4.10 5.77 7.46
C ALA A 257 -3.05 6.49 8.32
N GLY A 258 -3.46 7.50 9.10
CA GLY A 258 -2.60 8.21 10.03
C GLY A 258 -2.02 7.28 11.09
N TYR A 259 -2.84 6.38 11.65
CA TYR A 259 -2.35 5.38 12.61
C TYR A 259 -1.38 4.39 11.99
N VAL A 260 -1.66 3.91 10.76
CA VAL A 260 -0.76 3.00 10.03
C VAL A 260 0.59 3.66 9.78
N LEU A 261 0.60 4.87 9.20
CA LEU A 261 1.83 5.62 8.95
C LEU A 261 2.59 5.89 10.25
N LYS A 262 1.89 6.30 11.30
CA LYS A 262 2.49 6.58 12.60
C LYS A 262 3.12 5.33 13.22
N ALA A 263 2.40 4.20 13.23
CA ALA A 263 2.88 2.96 13.83
C ALA A 263 4.05 2.34 13.06
N LEU A 264 4.05 2.45 11.72
CA LEU A 264 5.03 1.76 10.88
C LEU A 264 6.25 2.63 10.51
N LEU A 265 6.11 3.96 10.48
CA LEU A 265 7.16 4.87 10.00
C LEU A 265 7.70 5.82 11.08
N ASP A 266 6.88 6.22 12.06
CA ASP A 266 7.29 7.10 13.17
C ASP A 266 6.81 6.59 14.55
N PRO A 267 7.08 5.34 14.94
CA PRO A 267 6.43 4.74 16.12
C PRO A 267 6.75 5.46 17.44
N THR A 268 7.91 6.10 17.54
CA THR A 268 8.44 6.61 18.82
C THR A 268 8.02 8.03 19.16
N THR A 269 7.66 8.86 18.18
CA THR A 269 7.31 10.27 18.44
C THR A 269 5.91 10.37 19.07
N PRO A 270 5.72 10.97 20.25
CA PRO A 270 4.38 11.14 20.81
C PRO A 270 3.52 12.05 19.90
N ALA A 271 2.29 11.63 19.60
CA ALA A 271 1.34 12.45 18.88
C ALA A 271 0.56 13.33 19.86
N PRO A 272 0.38 14.63 19.59
CA PRO A 272 -0.53 15.44 20.38
C PRO A 272 -1.99 15.02 20.12
N GLN A 273 -2.91 15.56 20.90
CA GLN A 273 -4.34 15.35 20.66
C GLN A 273 -4.82 16.27 19.54
N PHE A 274 -5.72 15.74 18.70
CA PHE A 274 -6.31 16.44 17.57
C PHE A 274 -7.83 16.38 17.65
N GLU A 275 -8.50 17.41 17.13
CA GLU A 275 -9.97 17.47 17.13
C GLU A 275 -10.56 16.72 15.92
N THR A 276 -9.78 16.61 14.84
CA THR A 276 -10.21 15.94 13.61
C THR A 276 -9.22 14.88 13.15
N SER A 277 -9.73 13.85 12.48
CA SER A 277 -8.90 12.82 11.84
C SER A 277 -7.96 13.43 10.80
N LYS A 278 -8.42 14.48 10.10
CA LYS A 278 -7.61 15.20 9.13
C LYS A 278 -6.41 15.90 9.76
N GLU A 279 -6.59 16.59 10.90
CA GLU A 279 -5.48 17.23 11.61
C GLU A 279 -4.42 16.22 12.05
N PHE A 280 -4.86 15.06 12.56
CA PHE A 280 -3.95 13.98 12.93
C PHE A 280 -3.18 13.47 11.70
N PHE A 281 -3.87 13.18 10.59
CA PHE A 281 -3.24 12.74 9.36
C PHE A 281 -2.27 13.77 8.78
N ASP A 282 -2.64 15.05 8.77
CA ASP A 282 -1.81 16.15 8.28
C ASP A 282 -0.56 16.33 9.18
N TRP A 283 -0.68 16.12 10.49
CA TRP A 283 0.48 16.11 11.39
C TRP A 283 1.41 14.93 11.12
N VAL A 284 0.88 13.71 10.96
CA VAL A 284 1.69 12.54 10.59
C VAL A 284 2.38 12.77 9.25
N SER A 285 1.66 13.33 8.27
CA SER A 285 2.23 13.67 6.96
C SER A 285 3.43 14.62 7.08
N LYS A 286 3.33 15.68 7.91
CA LYS A 286 4.46 16.58 8.20
C LYS A 286 5.61 15.88 8.92
N ARG A 287 5.34 14.89 9.78
CA ARG A 287 6.38 14.06 10.40
C ARG A 287 7.13 13.25 9.35
N LEU A 288 6.43 12.69 8.37
CA LEU A 288 7.08 11.95 7.28
C LEU A 288 7.98 12.84 6.42
N GLU A 289 7.64 14.12 6.22
CA GLU A 289 8.52 15.06 5.50
C GLU A 289 9.86 15.29 6.21
N ILE A 290 9.88 15.20 7.54
CA ILE A 290 11.11 15.29 8.34
C ILE A 290 11.91 13.99 8.25
N LEU A 291 11.22 12.84 8.26
CA LEU A 291 11.85 11.52 8.26
C LEU A 291 12.36 11.09 6.87
N PHE A 292 11.73 11.61 5.81
CA PHE A 292 12.04 11.31 4.41
C PHE A 292 12.33 12.63 3.67
N PRO A 293 13.46 13.30 3.95
CA PRO A 293 13.77 14.59 3.35
C PRO A 293 14.01 14.46 1.84
N MET A 294 13.57 15.48 1.10
CA MET A 294 13.85 15.60 -0.34
C MET A 294 15.37 15.79 -0.51
N THR A 295 16.06 14.75 -1.02
CA THR A 295 17.48 14.80 -1.35
C THR A 295 17.70 14.76 -2.86
#